data_AF-A0A8J7PKH8-F1
#
_entry.id   AF-A0A8J7PKH8-F1
#
_cell.length_a   1.000
_cell.length_b   1.000
_cell.length_c   1.000
_cell.angle_alpha   90.00
_cell.angle_beta   90.00
_cell.angle_gamma   90.00
#
_symmetry.space_group_name_H-M   'P 1'
#
loop_
_entity.id
_entity.type
_entity.pdbx_description
1 polymer ?
#
loop_
_entity_poly.entity_id
_entity_poly.type
_entity_poly.pdbx_seq_one_letter_code
_entity_poly.pdbx_strand_id
1 'polypeptide(L)'
;MTRQPRLTNRPAAATVEFAFVVPLFFLLILGAIDCGRAMMGLDLIANASRSGCRAGTLPQATNSDVTSAVDAHLSSGGVSGATTTVQVNGQPADVATARKGDQITVTVSVPFSSVNWLPTSWFFGGKTLSRSTVMRHE
;
A
#
# COMPACT_ATOMS: atom_id res chain seq x y z
N MET A 1 28.04 32.65 58.74
CA MET A 1 27.64 33.28 57.45
C MET A 1 27.62 32.19 56.40
N THR A 2 26.47 31.56 56.15
CA THR A 2 26.34 30.37 55.29
C THR A 2 25.63 30.76 53.99
N ARG A 3 26.37 30.79 52.88
CA ARG A 3 25.84 31.04 51.54
C ARG A 3 25.20 29.74 51.02
N GLN A 4 23.87 29.71 50.90
CA GLN A 4 23.18 28.62 50.20
C GLN A 4 23.37 28.75 48.68
N PRO A 5 23.74 27.67 47.96
CA PRO A 5 23.80 27.69 46.51
C PRO A 5 22.38 27.77 45.93
N ARG A 6 22.11 28.79 45.12
CA ARG A 6 20.88 28.87 44.33
C ARG A 6 20.93 27.76 43.28
N LEU A 7 20.16 26.70 43.48
CA LEU A 7 19.84 25.75 42.42
C LEU A 7 19.13 26.53 41.31
N THR A 8 19.87 26.88 40.26
CA THR A 8 19.31 27.47 39.06
C THR A 8 18.53 26.40 38.33
N ASN A 9 17.31 26.12 38.80
CA ASN A 9 16.32 25.45 37.97
C ASN A 9 16.10 26.35 36.76
N ARG A 10 16.42 25.84 35.55
CA ARG A 10 16.20 26.52 34.27
C ARG A 10 15.02 25.86 33.52
N PRO A 11 13.80 25.86 34.08
CA PRO A 11 12.65 25.21 33.45
C PRO A 11 12.32 25.84 32.08
N ALA A 12 12.59 27.13 31.90
CA ALA A 12 12.36 27.82 30.63
C ALA A 12 13.25 27.31 29.48
N ALA A 13 14.50 26.91 29.76
CA ALA A 13 15.39 26.37 28.73
C ALA A 13 14.91 24.97 28.27
N ALA A 14 14.53 24.12 29.24
CA ALA A 14 13.98 22.80 28.95
C ALA A 14 12.68 22.87 28.14
N THR A 15 11.81 23.86 28.41
CA THR A 15 10.60 24.09 27.60
C THR A 15 10.91 24.46 26.15
N VAL A 16 11.94 25.29 25.93
CA VAL A 16 12.35 25.68 24.57
C VAL A 16 12.95 24.50 23.81
N GLU A 17 13.80 23.71 24.45
CA GLU A 17 14.37 22.48 23.84
C GLU A 17 13.27 21.48 23.48
N PHE A 18 12.30 21.27 24.38
CA PHE A 18 11.15 20.41 24.13
C PHE A 18 10.29 20.91 22.96
N ALA A 19 10.09 22.22 22.83
CA ALA A 19 9.32 22.81 21.73
C ALA A 19 9.90 22.52 20.35
N PHE A 20 11.21 22.30 20.22
CA PHE A 20 11.84 21.91 18.96
C PHE A 20 11.86 20.39 18.73
N VAL A 21 12.07 19.60 19.79
CA VAL A 21 12.14 18.13 19.66
C VAL A 21 10.78 17.51 19.38
N VAL A 22 9.72 18.02 20.00
CA VAL A 22 8.37 17.44 19.90
C VAL A 22 7.81 17.44 18.48
N PRO A 23 7.85 18.55 17.71
CA PRO A 23 7.39 18.54 16.32
C PRO A 23 8.15 17.52 15.46
N LEU A 24 9.47 17.41 15.63
CA LEU A 24 10.28 16.43 14.90
C LEU A 24 9.92 15.00 15.29
N PHE A 25 9.70 14.74 16.57
CA PHE A 25 9.30 13.44 17.08
C PHE A 25 7.94 13.00 16.51
N PHE A 26 6.95 13.88 16.51
CA PHE A 26 5.64 13.59 15.90
C PHE A 26 5.74 13.38 14.39
N LEU A 27 6.57 14.15 13.68
CA LEU A 27 6.80 13.95 12.25
C LEU A 27 7.36 12.54 11.96
N LEU A 28 8.30 12.05 12.77
CA LEU A 28 8.84 10.70 12.64
C LEU A 28 7.80 9.62 12.94
N ILE A 29 6.97 9.80 13.97
CA ILE A 29 5.89 8.85 14.30
C ILE A 29 4.87 8.79 13.16
N LEU A 30 4.41 9.94 12.67
CA LEU A 30 3.43 10.01 11.58
C LEU A 30 4.01 9.42 10.29
N GLY A 31 5.29 9.70 9.99
CA GLY A 31 5.99 9.07 8.87
C GLY A 31 6.08 7.55 9.01
N ALA A 32 6.39 7.03 10.20
CA ALA A 32 6.42 5.59 10.45
C ALA A 32 5.04 4.93 10.27
N ILE A 33 3.97 5.58 10.70
CA ILE A 33 2.59 5.11 10.51
C ILE A 33 2.23 5.06 9.02
N ASP A 34 2.53 6.13 8.27
CA ASP A 34 2.28 6.22 6.82
C ASP A 34 3.04 5.10 6.07
N CYS A 35 4.30 4.87 6.41
CA CYS A 35 5.10 3.79 5.84
C CYS A 35 4.52 2.40 6.18
N GLY A 36 4.14 2.17 7.43
CA GLY A 36 3.52 0.90 7.85
C GLY A 36 2.22 0.62 7.09
N ARG A 37 1.39 1.65 6.89
CA ARG A 37 0.18 1.56 6.07
C ARG A 37 0.47 1.27 4.60
N ALA A 38 1.50 1.89 4.03
CA ALA A 38 1.92 1.60 2.66
C ALA A 38 2.32 0.14 2.47
N MET A 39 3.07 -0.42 3.42
CA MET A 39 3.48 -1.83 3.39
C MET A 39 2.27 -2.77 3.49
N MET A 40 1.33 -2.52 4.41
CA MET A 40 0.09 -3.31 4.48
C MET A 40 -0.71 -3.25 3.17
N GLY A 41 -0.81 -2.07 2.56
CA GLY A 41 -1.47 -1.90 1.26
C GLY A 41 -0.78 -2.69 0.14
N LEU A 42 0.56 -2.67 0.11
CA LEU A 42 1.37 -3.44 -0.84
C LEU A 42 1.16 -4.95 -0.71
N ASP A 43 1.10 -5.46 0.51
CA ASP A 43 0.86 -6.89 0.77
C ASP A 43 -0.57 -7.31 0.37
N LEU A 44 -1.56 -6.45 0.65
CA LEU A 44 -2.95 -6.68 0.24
C LEU A 44 -3.07 -6.76 -1.29
N ILE A 45 -2.53 -5.79 -2.03
CA ILE A 45 -2.58 -5.81 -3.50
C ILE A 45 -1.73 -6.95 -4.08
N ALA A 46 -0.65 -7.36 -3.41
CA ALA A 46 0.15 -8.51 -3.82
C ALA A 46 -0.69 -9.79 -3.78
N ASN A 47 -1.39 -10.03 -2.67
CA ASN A 47 -2.29 -11.17 -2.53
C ASN A 47 -3.46 -11.10 -3.52
N ALA A 48 -4.04 -9.91 -3.73
CA ALA A 48 -5.10 -9.70 -4.71
C ALA A 48 -4.63 -10.03 -6.13
N SER A 49 -3.44 -9.56 -6.54
CA SER A 49 -2.86 -9.86 -7.86
C SER A 49 -2.62 -11.36 -8.06
N ARG A 50 -2.19 -12.09 -7.01
CA ARG A 50 -2.02 -13.55 -7.04
C ARG A 50 -3.36 -14.28 -7.20
N SER A 51 -4.38 -13.84 -6.47
CA SER A 51 -5.74 -14.39 -6.57
C SER A 51 -6.32 -14.18 -7.97
N GLY A 52 -6.22 -12.96 -8.51
CA GLY A 52 -6.63 -12.65 -9.87
C GLY A 52 -5.88 -13.45 -10.92
N CYS A 53 -4.55 -13.58 -10.78
CA CYS A 53 -3.75 -14.37 -11.70
C CYS A 53 -4.15 -15.85 -11.70
N ARG A 54 -4.38 -16.44 -10.52
CA ARG A 54 -4.88 -17.82 -10.39
C ARG A 54 -6.27 -18.02 -11.01
N ALA A 55 -7.15 -17.02 -10.89
CA ALA A 55 -8.44 -17.06 -11.58
C ALA A 55 -8.26 -17.03 -13.10
N GLY A 56 -7.31 -16.24 -13.61
CA GLY A 56 -7.01 -16.15 -15.04
C GLY A 56 -6.35 -17.40 -15.63
N THR A 57 -5.63 -18.20 -14.84
CA THR A 57 -5.02 -19.44 -15.33
C THR A 57 -6.01 -20.58 -15.57
N LEU A 58 -7.26 -20.44 -15.13
CA LEU A 58 -8.27 -21.48 -15.34
C LEU A 58 -8.72 -21.55 -16.81
N PRO A 59 -9.09 -22.73 -17.31
CA PRO A 59 -9.69 -22.87 -18.63
C PRO A 59 -10.97 -22.04 -18.73
N GLN A 60 -11.13 -21.31 -19.84
CA GLN A 60 -12.30 -20.45 -20.11
C GLN A 60 -12.45 -19.25 -19.14
N ALA A 61 -11.42 -18.93 -18.36
CA ALA A 61 -11.43 -17.71 -17.56
C ALA A 61 -11.46 -16.45 -18.45
N THR A 62 -12.18 -15.44 -17.98
CA THR A 62 -12.28 -14.13 -18.63
C THR A 62 -11.62 -13.05 -17.78
N ASN A 63 -11.35 -11.90 -18.38
CA ASN A 63 -10.90 -10.72 -17.62
C ASN A 63 -11.87 -10.36 -16.47
N SER A 64 -13.17 -10.62 -16.64
CA SER A 64 -14.18 -10.39 -15.59
C SER A 64 -13.91 -11.25 -14.35
N ASP A 65 -13.54 -12.52 -14.53
CA ASP A 65 -13.24 -13.44 -13.43
C ASP A 65 -11.98 -12.99 -12.68
N VAL A 66 -10.96 -12.53 -13.42
CA VAL A 66 -9.73 -11.94 -12.85
C VAL A 66 -10.07 -10.71 -12.01
N THR A 67 -10.83 -9.76 -12.57
CA THR A 67 -11.22 -8.54 -11.85
C THR A 67 -12.07 -8.84 -10.62
N SER A 68 -13.01 -9.79 -10.72
CA SER A 68 -13.87 -10.20 -9.60
C SER A 68 -13.05 -10.83 -8.47
N ALA A 69 -12.07 -11.66 -8.79
CA ALA A 69 -11.17 -12.27 -7.81
C ALA A 69 -10.25 -11.25 -7.12
N VAL A 70 -9.80 -10.22 -7.85
CA VAL A 70 -9.05 -9.09 -7.29
C VAL A 70 -9.94 -8.28 -6.36
N ASP A 71 -11.14 -7.89 -6.81
CA ASP A 71 -12.05 -7.04 -6.04
C ASP A 71 -12.57 -7.74 -4.77
N ALA A 72 -12.83 -9.05 -4.84
CA ALA A 72 -13.16 -9.84 -3.65
C ALA A 72 -12.05 -9.82 -2.60
N HIS A 73 -10.78 -9.83 -3.03
CA HIS A 73 -9.65 -9.74 -2.10
C HIS A 73 -9.48 -8.32 -1.55
N LEU A 74 -9.59 -7.29 -2.39
CA LEU A 74 -9.41 -5.89 -1.96
C LEU A 74 -10.54 -5.41 -1.04
N SER A 75 -11.78 -5.80 -1.33
CA SER A 75 -12.94 -5.49 -0.48
C SER A 75 -12.82 -6.10 0.91
N SER A 76 -12.20 -7.28 1.06
CA SER A 76 -11.90 -7.87 2.38
C SER A 76 -10.95 -7.00 3.22
N GLY A 77 -10.08 -6.23 2.56
CA GLY A 77 -9.19 -5.25 3.18
C GLY A 77 -9.78 -3.84 3.29
N GLY A 78 -11.05 -3.65 2.92
CA GLY A 78 -11.71 -2.34 2.93
C GLY A 78 -11.22 -1.37 1.84
N VAL A 79 -10.59 -1.89 0.79
CA VAL A 79 -9.99 -1.09 -0.29
C VAL A 79 -10.89 -1.14 -1.52
N SER A 80 -11.16 0.02 -2.12
CA SER A 80 -11.92 0.17 -3.36
C SER A 80 -11.19 1.09 -4.35
N GLY A 81 -11.68 1.16 -5.59
CA GLY A 81 -11.11 2.01 -6.63
C GLY A 81 -9.80 1.48 -7.21
N ALA A 82 -9.61 0.17 -7.21
CA ALA A 82 -8.45 -0.46 -7.80
C ALA A 82 -8.55 -0.49 -9.33
N THR A 83 -7.41 -0.34 -9.99
CA THR A 83 -7.26 -0.58 -11.42
C THR A 83 -6.53 -1.90 -11.62
N THR A 84 -7.21 -2.85 -12.26
CA THR A 84 -6.64 -4.15 -12.61
C THR A 84 -6.32 -4.16 -14.10
N THR A 85 -5.09 -4.53 -14.43
CA THR A 85 -4.63 -4.67 -15.81
C THR A 85 -4.16 -6.11 -16.02
N VAL A 86 -4.61 -6.70 -17.11
CA VAL A 86 -4.34 -8.10 -17.46
C VAL A 86 -3.58 -8.13 -18.77
N GLN A 87 -2.53 -8.95 -18.82
CA GLN A 87 -1.71 -9.14 -20.00
C GLN A 87 -1.47 -10.64 -20.22
N VAL A 88 -1.47 -11.05 -21.49
CA VAL A 88 -1.08 -12.40 -21.92
C VAL A 88 0.22 -12.26 -22.71
N ASN A 89 1.25 -13.00 -22.32
CA ASN A 89 2.60 -12.92 -22.90
C ASN A 89 3.16 -11.48 -22.98
N GLY A 90 2.84 -10.67 -21.97
CA GLY A 90 3.30 -9.28 -21.87
C GLY A 90 2.53 -8.27 -22.73
N GLN A 91 1.46 -8.67 -23.43
CA GLN A 91 0.60 -7.77 -24.20
C GLN A 91 -0.79 -7.66 -23.58
N PRO A 92 -1.44 -6.48 -23.60
CA PRO A 92 -2.84 -6.34 -23.17
C PRO A 92 -3.73 -7.24 -24.05
N ALA A 93 -4.33 -8.25 -23.42
CA ALA A 93 -5.19 -9.22 -24.09
C ALA A 93 -6.16 -9.81 -23.07
N ASP A 94 -7.22 -10.44 -23.57
CA ASP A 94 -8.13 -11.19 -22.73
C ASP A 94 -7.52 -12.54 -22.35
N VAL A 95 -7.60 -12.93 -21.08
CA VAL A 95 -7.20 -14.27 -20.64
C VAL A 95 -7.97 -15.38 -21.35
N ALA A 96 -9.17 -15.09 -21.87
CA ALA A 96 -9.93 -16.05 -22.69
C ALA A 96 -9.19 -16.45 -23.99
N THR A 97 -8.24 -15.62 -24.45
CA THR A 97 -7.41 -15.91 -25.64
C THR A 97 -6.13 -16.66 -25.32
N ALA A 98 -5.79 -16.81 -24.03
CA ALA A 98 -4.58 -17.49 -23.59
C ALA A 98 -4.66 -18.99 -23.92
N ARG A 99 -3.53 -19.54 -24.36
CA ARG A 99 -3.35 -20.97 -24.61
C ARG A 99 -2.56 -21.59 -23.48
N LYS A 100 -2.68 -22.90 -23.34
CA LYS A 100 -1.86 -23.69 -22.40
C LYS A 100 -0.37 -23.38 -22.61
N GLY A 101 0.28 -22.91 -21.55
CA GLY A 101 1.68 -22.50 -21.56
C GLY A 101 1.94 -21.00 -21.71
N ASP A 102 0.92 -20.20 -22.03
CA ASP A 102 1.04 -18.74 -22.05
C ASP A 102 1.23 -18.17 -20.63
N GLN A 103 1.84 -17.00 -20.55
CA GLN A 103 2.03 -16.29 -19.29
C GLN A 103 0.91 -15.27 -19.10
N ILE A 104 0.22 -15.37 -17.97
CA ILE A 104 -0.80 -14.41 -17.56
C ILE A 104 -0.16 -13.49 -16.52
N THR A 105 -0.17 -12.20 -16.80
CA THR A 105 0.31 -11.17 -15.89
C THR A 105 -0.87 -10.34 -15.42
N VAL A 106 -1.05 -10.23 -14.11
CA VAL A 106 -2.08 -9.39 -13.49
C VAL A 106 -1.39 -8.33 -12.67
N THR A 107 -1.63 -7.08 -13.01
CA THR A 107 -1.11 -5.91 -12.29
C THR A 107 -2.28 -5.15 -11.66
N VAL A 108 -2.22 -5.02 -10.33
CA VAL A 108 -3.23 -4.35 -9.51
C VAL A 108 -2.64 -3.05 -8.99
N SER A 109 -3.34 -1.95 -9.22
CA SER A 109 -2.94 -0.61 -8.77
C SER A 109 -4.04 0.06 -7.96
N VAL A 110 -3.67 0.68 -6.85
CA VAL A 110 -4.60 1.31 -5.91
C VAL A 110 -4.02 2.67 -5.48
N PRO A 111 -4.82 3.76 -5.46
CA PRO A 111 -4.36 5.04 -4.92
C PRO A 111 -4.10 4.92 -3.42
N PHE A 112 -2.98 5.45 -2.93
CA PHE A 112 -2.63 5.38 -1.50
C PHE A 112 -3.72 6.00 -0.59
N SER A 113 -4.49 6.96 -1.11
CA SER A 113 -5.61 7.56 -0.40
C SER A 113 -6.73 6.58 -0.02
N SER A 114 -6.86 5.42 -0.67
CA SER A 114 -7.88 4.41 -0.32
C SER A 114 -7.42 3.41 0.75
N VAL A 115 -6.13 3.39 1.08
CA VAL A 115 -5.55 2.55 2.16
C VAL A 115 -5.14 3.37 3.39
N ASN A 116 -5.15 4.70 3.30
CA ASN A 116 -4.76 5.58 4.38
C ASN A 116 -5.93 5.90 5.33
N TRP A 117 -5.63 6.03 6.62
CA TRP A 117 -6.60 6.47 7.65
C TRP A 117 -6.49 7.96 8.00
N LEU A 118 -5.36 8.59 7.69
CA LEU A 118 -5.19 10.02 7.96
C LEU A 118 -5.76 10.86 6.81
N PRO A 119 -6.50 11.95 7.10
CA PRO A 119 -7.10 12.81 6.08
C PRO A 119 -6.05 13.48 5.18
N THR A 120 -4.80 13.58 5.65
CA THR A 120 -3.66 14.09 4.88
C THR A 120 -2.48 13.13 5.03
N SER A 121 -2.17 12.37 3.98
CA SER A 121 -0.86 11.69 3.91
C SER A 121 0.18 12.72 3.49
N TRP A 122 1.07 13.07 4.41
CA TRP A 122 2.14 14.04 4.13
C TRP A 122 3.23 13.47 3.22
N PHE A 123 3.44 12.15 3.22
CA PHE A 123 4.55 11.53 2.48
C PHE A 123 4.10 10.81 1.20
N PHE A 124 2.91 10.18 1.21
CA PHE A 124 2.42 9.35 0.11
C PHE A 124 1.15 9.90 -0.56
N GLY A 125 0.77 11.15 -0.26
CA GLY A 125 -0.32 11.84 -0.94
C GLY A 125 -0.18 11.80 -2.46
N GLY A 126 -1.24 11.37 -3.16
CA GLY A 126 -1.29 11.29 -4.62
C GLY A 126 -0.46 10.16 -5.25
N LYS A 127 0.19 9.29 -4.46
CA LYS A 127 0.91 8.11 -4.97
C LYS A 127 -0.05 6.95 -5.19
N THR A 128 0.28 6.10 -6.15
CA THR A 128 -0.40 4.81 -6.38
C THR A 128 0.52 3.68 -5.94
N LEU A 129 -0.06 2.73 -5.21
CA LEU A 129 0.59 1.46 -4.90
C LEU A 129 0.26 0.48 -6.04
N SER A 130 1.28 -0.21 -6.56
CA SER A 130 1.09 -1.16 -7.65
C SER A 130 1.88 -2.44 -7.41
N ARG A 131 1.29 -3.58 -7.77
CA ARG A 131 1.94 -4.89 -7.72
C ARG A 131 1.50 -5.75 -8.88
N SER A 132 2.46 -6.51 -9.42
CA SER A 132 2.24 -7.42 -10.53
C SER A 132 2.59 -8.85 -10.13
N THR A 133 1.79 -9.79 -10.60
CA THR A 133 2.04 -11.23 -10.47
C THR A 133 1.93 -11.88 -11.85
N VAL A 134 2.83 -12.81 -12.14
CA VAL A 134 2.82 -13.61 -13.37
C VAL A 134 2.63 -15.08 -13.01
N MET A 135 1.73 -15.77 -13.70
CA MET A 135 1.55 -17.23 -13.64
C MET A 135 1.46 -17.81 -15.04
N ARG A 136 1.73 -19.12 -15.16
CA ARG A 136 1.61 -19.86 -16.41
C ARG A 136 0.20 -20.44 -16.53
N HIS A 137 -0.44 -20.25 -17.67
CA HIS A 137 -1.74 -20.83 -17.99
C HIS A 137 -1.60 -22.36 -18.16
N GLU A 138 -2.48 -23.12 -17.49
CA GLU A 138 -2.40 -24.58 -17.38
C GLU A 138 -3.22 -25.33 -18.43
#